data_AF-A0A9E1BA28-F1
#
_entry.id   AF-A0A9E1BA28-F1
#
_cell.length_a   1.000
_cell.length_b   1.000
_cell.length_c   1.000
_cell.angle_alpha   90.00
_cell.angle_beta   90.00
_cell.angle_gamma   90.00
#
_symmetry.space_group_name_H-M   'P 1'
#
loop_
_entity.id
_entity.type
_entity.pdbx_description
1 polymer ?
#
loop_
_entity_poly.entity_id
_entity_poly.type
_entity_poly.pdbx_seq_one_letter_code
_entity_poly.pdbx_strand_id
1 'polypeptide(L)'
;MKRLAIAFSGPSNSGKTTLILKVAKKFIDDGLKVVVVKHDPGDKAKFDVEGKDSFKFSQAGADVVVMSPTRTTYFSQSSQGIDEVIRMIGEFDMLLVE
;
A
#
# COMPACT_ATOMS: atom_id res chain seq x y z
N MET A 1 -8.21 -20.56 1.62
CA MET A 1 -8.66 -19.55 2.62
C MET A 1 -9.49 -18.49 1.91
N LYS A 2 -10.53 -17.96 2.56
CA LYS A 2 -11.40 -16.92 2.00
C LYS A 2 -10.71 -15.56 2.18
N ARG A 3 -10.41 -14.86 1.09
CA ARG A 3 -9.93 -13.47 1.13
C ARG A 3 -11.13 -12.53 1.19
N LEU A 4 -11.08 -11.51 2.02
CA LEU A 4 -12.12 -10.49 2.13
C LEU A 4 -11.56 -9.10 1.81
N ALA A 5 -12.38 -8.29 1.15
CA ALA A 5 -12.06 -6.88 0.88
C ALA A 5 -13.12 -5.96 1.51
N ILE A 6 -12.68 -4.86 2.10
CA ILE A 6 -13.54 -3.82 2.68
C ILE A 6 -13.08 -2.46 2.16
N ALA A 7 -13.97 -1.74 1.49
CA ALA A 7 -13.70 -0.38 1.02
C ALA A 7 -14.30 0.67 1.96
N PHE A 8 -13.55 1.74 2.19
CA PHE A 8 -13.89 2.84 3.08
C PHE A 8 -14.03 4.12 2.27
N SER A 9 -15.24 4.48 1.87
CA SER A 9 -15.50 5.70 1.09
C SER A 9 -16.02 6.85 1.95
N GLY A 10 -15.66 8.08 1.60
CA GLY A 10 -16.19 9.28 2.24
C GLY A 10 -15.37 10.54 1.94
N PRO A 11 -15.87 11.74 2.30
CA PRO A 11 -15.18 13.01 2.05
C PRO A 11 -13.77 13.07 2.67
N SER A 12 -12.93 13.98 2.15
CA SER A 12 -11.66 14.28 2.81
C SER A 12 -11.90 14.73 4.25
N ASN A 13 -10.98 14.39 5.16
CA ASN A 13 -11.06 14.72 6.59
C ASN A 13 -12.27 14.14 7.36
N SER A 14 -12.96 13.12 6.83
CA SER A 14 -14.10 12.47 7.52
C SER A 14 -13.70 11.42 8.58
N GLY A 15 -12.41 11.26 8.86
CA GLY A 15 -11.90 10.28 9.83
C GLY A 15 -11.66 8.86 9.27
N LYS A 16 -11.71 8.66 7.95
CA LYS A 16 -11.48 7.34 7.31
C LYS A 16 -10.18 6.70 7.75
N THR A 17 -9.07 7.43 7.61
CA THR A 17 -7.74 6.94 7.97
C THR A 17 -7.68 6.50 9.44
N THR A 18 -8.31 7.25 10.37
CA THR A 18 -8.39 6.88 11.79
C THR A 18 -9.17 5.58 12.00
N LEU A 19 -10.29 5.40 11.29
CA LEU A 19 -11.08 4.16 11.35
C LEU A 19 -10.30 2.97 10.79
N ILE A 20 -9.72 3.12 9.60
CA ILE A 20 -8.94 2.08 8.92
C ILE A 20 -7.78 1.62 9.81
N LEU A 21 -7.06 2.54 10.45
CA LEU A 21 -5.98 2.20 11.38
C LEU A 21 -6.47 1.33 12.56
N LYS A 22 -7.62 1.67 13.16
CA LYS A 22 -8.18 0.89 14.27
C LYS A 22 -8.61 -0.51 13.82
N VAL A 23 -9.25 -0.62 12.65
CA VAL A 23 -9.69 -1.89 12.06
C VAL A 23 -8.49 -2.75 11.69
N ALA A 24 -7.50 -2.18 10.99
CA ALA A 24 -6.28 -2.88 10.61
C ALA A 24 -5.54 -3.41 11.84
N LYS A 25 -5.38 -2.57 12.87
CA LYS A 25 -4.75 -2.99 14.14
C LYS A 25 -5.49 -4.17 14.76
N LYS A 26 -6.82 -4.12 14.86
CA LYS A 26 -7.61 -5.22 15.42
C LYS A 26 -7.41 -6.53 14.66
N PHE A 27 -7.42 -6.48 13.32
CA PHE A 27 -7.21 -7.67 12.49
C PHE A 27 -5.78 -8.23 12.61
N ILE A 28 -4.78 -7.36 12.67
CA ILE A 28 -3.38 -7.76 12.90
C ILE A 28 -3.22 -8.40 14.28
N ASP A 29 -3.82 -7.82 15.32
CA ASP A 29 -3.80 -8.35 16.68
C ASP A 29 -4.51 -9.72 16.77
N ASP A 30 -5.46 -10.00 15.86
CA ASP A 30 -6.12 -11.30 15.70
C ASP A 30 -5.31 -12.31 14.85
N GLY A 31 -4.11 -11.94 14.39
CA GLY A 31 -3.22 -12.80 13.61
C GLY A 31 -3.50 -12.85 12.10
N LEU A 32 -4.35 -11.96 11.59
CA LEU A 32 -4.67 -11.88 10.16
C LEU A 32 -3.59 -11.12 9.39
N LYS A 33 -3.27 -11.59 8.18
CA LYS A 33 -2.43 -10.86 7.22
C LYS A 33 -3.28 -9.76 6.57
N VAL A 34 -2.99 -8.51 6.94
CA VAL A 34 -3.74 -7.33 6.46
C VAL A 34 -2.95 -6.57 5.40
N VAL A 35 -3.65 -6.19 4.33
CA VAL A 35 -3.19 -5.31 3.27
C VAL A 35 -4.03 -4.04 3.28
N VAL A 36 -3.38 -2.90 3.09
CA VAL A 36 -4.07 -1.62 2.89
C VAL A 36 -3.68 -1.06 1.53
N VAL A 37 -4.67 -0.81 0.67
CA VAL A 37 -4.51 -0.06 -0.57
C VAL A 37 -5.12 1.31 -0.34
N LYS A 38 -4.32 2.36 -0.54
CA LYS A 38 -4.78 3.74 -0.48
C LYS A 38 -4.81 4.32 -1.88
N HIS A 39 -5.97 4.75 -2.33
CA HIS A 39 -6.09 5.47 -3.59
C HIS A 39 -5.76 6.95 -3.37
N ASP A 40 -4.68 7.43 -4.01
CA ASP A 40 -4.31 8.85 -4.02
C ASP A 40 -4.58 9.46 -5.41
N PRO A 41 -5.82 9.87 -5.70
CA PRO A 41 -6.17 10.41 -7.02
C PRO A 41 -5.46 11.74 -7.34
N GLY A 42 -4.84 12.38 -6.35
CA GLY A 42 -4.13 13.64 -6.52
C GLY A 42 -2.63 13.50 -6.76
N ASP A 43 -2.09 12.28 -6.73
CA ASP A 43 -0.66 11.97 -6.85
C ASP A 43 0.23 12.87 -5.95
N LYS A 44 -0.21 13.01 -4.69
CA LYS A 44 0.44 13.90 -3.70
C LYS A 44 1.40 13.13 -2.81
N ALA A 45 1.25 11.82 -2.71
CA ALA A 45 2.01 10.99 -1.81
C ALA A 45 3.47 10.85 -2.30
N LYS A 46 4.41 11.24 -1.42
CA LYS A 46 5.85 11.04 -1.63
C LYS A 46 6.37 10.07 -0.57
N PHE A 47 6.91 8.93 -1.01
CA PHE A 47 7.38 7.87 -0.13
C PHE A 47 8.89 7.59 -0.20
N ASP A 48 9.60 8.15 -1.19
CA ASP A 48 11.06 8.06 -1.29
C ASP A 48 11.73 9.38 -0.88
N VAL A 49 13.04 9.33 -0.65
CA VAL A 49 13.86 10.46 -0.16
C VAL A 49 14.73 11.01 -1.28
N GLU A 50 14.55 12.30 -1.59
CA GLU A 50 15.32 13.00 -2.61
C GLU A 50 16.83 12.88 -2.39
N GLY A 51 17.57 12.65 -3.47
CA GLY A 51 19.03 12.53 -3.48
C GLY A 51 19.60 11.17 -3.08
N LYS A 52 18.78 10.23 -2.59
CA LYS A 52 19.19 8.82 -2.37
C LYS A 52 19.28 8.05 -3.69
N ASP A 53 19.96 6.90 -3.66
CA ASP A 53 20.18 6.10 -4.87
C ASP A 53 18.87 5.53 -5.42
N SER A 54 17.96 5.07 -4.56
CA SER A 54 16.60 4.65 -4.96
C SER A 54 15.85 5.75 -5.71
N PHE A 55 15.98 6.99 -5.25
CA PHE A 55 15.34 8.14 -5.87
C PHE A 55 15.97 8.44 -7.24
N LYS A 56 17.30 8.41 -7.35
CA LYS A 56 18.00 8.63 -8.62
C LYS A 56 17.66 7.55 -9.66
N PHE A 57 17.59 6.29 -9.25
CA PHE A 57 17.17 5.19 -10.14
C PHE A 57 15.72 5.36 -10.60
N SER A 58 14.81 5.74 -9.70
CA SER A 58 13.42 6.03 -10.05
C SER A 58 13.33 7.19 -11.05
N GLN A 59 14.08 8.27 -10.83
CA GLN A 59 14.15 9.41 -11.76
C GLN A 59 14.74 9.04 -13.12
N ALA A 60 15.56 7.98 -13.20
CA ALA A 60 16.05 7.44 -14.46
C ALA A 60 14.99 6.57 -15.18
N GLY A 61 13.78 6.43 -14.63
CA GLY A 61 12.70 5.62 -15.19
C GLY A 61 12.83 4.13 -14.87
N ALA A 62 13.66 3.74 -13.90
CA ALA A 62 13.74 2.36 -13.47
C ALA A 62 12.65 2.04 -12.44
N ASP A 63 12.11 0.84 -12.54
CA ASP A 63 11.46 0.20 -11.40
C ASP A 63 12.51 -0.08 -10.33
N VAL A 64 12.21 0.25 -9.07
CA VAL A 64 13.17 0.14 -7.97
C VAL A 64 12.63 -0.77 -6.87
N VAL A 65 13.41 -1.80 -6.53
CA VAL A 65 13.14 -2.68 -5.39
C VAL A 65 14.24 -2.49 -4.34
N VAL A 66 13.85 -2.11 -3.13
CA VAL A 66 14.73 -1.98 -1.97
C VAL A 66 14.43 -3.10 -0.99
N MET A 67 15.41 -3.98 -0.75
CA MET A 67 15.28 -5.10 0.18
C MET A 67 16.09 -4.87 1.46
N SER A 68 15.52 -5.24 2.59
CA SER A 68 16.18 -5.31 3.89
C SER A 68 15.76 -6.59 4.63
N PRO A 69 16.43 -6.98 5.72
CA PRO A 69 16.05 -8.15 6.50
C PRO A 69 14.61 -8.13 7.03
N THR A 70 13.97 -6.96 7.11
CA THR A 70 12.64 -6.78 7.73
C THR A 70 11.61 -6.15 6.80
N ARG A 71 12.01 -5.64 5.63
CA ARG A 71 11.11 -4.91 4.74
C ARG A 71 11.58 -5.00 3.29
N THR A 72 10.61 -5.08 2.38
CA THR A 72 10.82 -4.83 0.97
C THR A 72 9.93 -3.65 0.55
N THR A 73 10.49 -2.72 -0.24
CA THR A 73 9.76 -1.60 -0.84
C THR A 73 9.90 -1.69 -2.35
N TYR A 74 8.80 -1.51 -3.08
CA TYR A 74 8.79 -1.47 -4.54
C TYR A 74 8.22 -0.13 -5.01
N PHE A 75 8.98 0.56 -5.85
CA PHE A 75 8.58 1.76 -6.57
C PHE A 75 8.40 1.39 -8.04
N SER A 76 7.14 1.38 -8.51
CA SER A 76 6.81 1.14 -9.92
C SER A 76 6.72 2.45 -10.67
N GLN A 77 7.25 2.50 -11.90
CA GLN A 77 7.06 3.61 -12.84
C GLN A 77 5.73 3.55 -13.60
N SER A 78 4.99 2.45 -13.43
CA SER A 78 3.73 2.20 -14.14
C SER A 78 2.56 2.15 -13.17
N SER A 79 1.43 2.73 -13.57
CA SER A 79 0.17 2.57 -12.83
C SER A 79 -0.27 1.11 -12.86
N GLN A 80 -0.59 0.55 -11.70
CA GLN A 80 -1.12 -0.80 -11.57
C GLN A 80 -2.62 -0.74 -11.21
N GLY A 81 -3.41 -1.64 -11.79
CA GLY A 81 -4.78 -1.85 -11.34
C GLY A 81 -4.83 -2.65 -10.04
N ILE A 82 -6.01 -2.71 -9.43
CA ILE A 82 -6.19 -3.39 -8.14
C ILE A 82 -5.89 -4.90 -8.25
N ASP A 83 -6.22 -5.52 -9.38
CA ASP A 83 -6.00 -6.95 -9.61
C ASP A 83 -4.51 -7.28 -9.73
N GLU A 84 -3.73 -6.42 -10.40
CA GLU A 84 -2.27 -6.55 -10.49
C GLU A 84 -1.61 -6.39 -9.11
N VAL A 85 -2.06 -5.41 -8.33
CA VAL A 85 -1.57 -5.20 -6.95
C VAL A 85 -1.88 -6.41 -6.08
N ILE A 86 -3.10 -6.96 -6.16
CA ILE A 86 -3.49 -8.17 -5.42
C ILE A 86 -2.60 -9.37 -5.80
N ARG A 87 -2.28 -9.54 -7.08
CA ARG A 87 -1.38 -10.60 -7.56
C ARG A 87 0.05 -10.42 -7.05
N MET A 88 0.56 -9.18 -7.05
CA MET A 88 1.90 -8.84 -6.58
C MET A 88 2.08 -9.10 -5.08
N ILE A 89 1.07 -8.81 -4.27
CA ILE A 89 1.14 -8.99 -2.81
C ILE A 89 1.06 -10.49 -2.42
N GLY A 90 0.36 -11.30 -3.21
CA GLY A 90 0.27 -12.74 -2.96
C GLY A 90 -0.77 -13.10 -1.90
N GLU A 91 -0.34 -13.66 -0.77
CA GLU A 91 -1.24 -14.19 0.27
C GLU A 91 -1.56 -13.18 1.37
N PHE A 92 -2.86 -12.93 1.56
CA PHE A 92 -3.41 -12.12 2.66
C PHE A 92 -4.80 -12.62 3.04
N ASP A 93 -5.29 -12.19 4.20
CA ASP A 93 -6.62 -12.52 4.72
C ASP A 93 -7.61 -11.36 4.49
N MET A 94 -7.14 -10.12 4.73
CA MET A 94 -7.95 -8.90 4.65
C MET A 94 -7.30 -7.85 3.75
N LEU A 95 -8.07 -7.32 2.80
CA LEU A 95 -7.73 -6.15 1.99
C LEU A 95 -8.60 -4.96 2.41
N LEU A 96 -7.99 -3.89 2.90
CA LEU A 96 -8.67 -2.63 3.22
C LEU A 96 -8.36 -1.62 2.13
N VAL A 97 -9.39 -0.98 1.58
CA VAL A 97 -9.25 0.01 0.50
C VAL A 97 -9.71 1.38 1.01
N GLU A 98 -8.83 2.38 0.96
CA GLU A 98 -9.13 3.80 1.21
C GLU A 98 -9.34 4.55 -0.10
#